data_AF-A0A7S7J335-F1
#
_entry.id   AF-A0A7S7J335-F1
#
_cell.length_a   1.000
_cell.length_b   1.000
_cell.length_c   1.000
_cell.angle_alpha   90.00
_cell.angle_beta   90.00
_cell.angle_gamma   90.00
#
_symmetry.space_group_name_H-M   'P 1'
#
loop_
_entity.id
_entity.type
_entity.pdbx_description
1 polymer ?
#
loop_
_entity_poly.entity_id
_entity_poly.type
_entity_poly.pdbx_seq_one_letter_code
_entity_poly.pdbx_strand_id
1 'polypeptide(L)'
;MRRWCPMADIQNLIKTINNKFTNNASTVSKIYRDEPILKTAAQMANYTPPKYREMRNLVKSSPVFYASDAAQIFYEQGKFMEDHTDDYQYHGEFQSYFPTYRYMTDQQLRGYFSWRTKVRDGIIEKTSLSFVFVYIYELLMQIGVSTAEEGFYKIKDFWQYYKDIDPKISHYIKLWLKDYVIFNGLEKHLLEDFTDIHYDHAVLTLINCHSHSVSEVFSALNTLSSYNLENSRFYKLYSDDVEHVVYHVFSELTEYYHKNRKNSICEKFFGKIAVDTYVMFNAAVFYNHEKHRDCVYEINAICKYRCKDGKWTYERFIFLKDKNKYIGELLKTIDFIMRQEYDFKSTLKVDKVIKVYQDIIQKVTRGLLEDKKKKSVPKIEIDISKLQTIRRTALETQNKLIVEDAEKIMIPEPVADRAIQADTEAQTDTEAQADTATQADAASQKDAANLSSIEYEFMKCLLYGKDYSDLIKSNGLMLSVLIDSINEKIFDIFSDTVLIFEGENPELIEDYEAELKEIIV
;
A
#
# COMPACT_ATOMS: atom_id res chain seq x y z
N MET A 1 20.14 46.59 65.08
CA MET A 1 19.10 46.09 64.16
C MET A 1 19.47 44.69 63.70
N ARG A 2 18.88 43.64 64.30
CA ARG A 2 19.06 42.26 63.83
C ARG A 2 18.07 42.02 62.68
N ARG A 3 18.59 41.67 61.49
CA ARG A 3 17.80 41.31 60.31
C ARG A 3 16.96 40.08 60.62
N TRP A 4 15.64 40.24 60.52
CA TRP A 4 14.68 39.14 60.57
C TRP A 4 14.85 38.31 59.28
N CYS A 5 15.15 37.02 59.40
CA CYS A 5 15.38 36.12 58.27
C CYS A 5 14.25 35.08 58.23
N PRO A 6 13.21 35.26 57.39
CA PRO A 6 11.99 34.45 57.42
C PRO A 6 12.21 32.95 57.17
N MET A 7 13.27 32.59 56.45
CA MET A 7 13.59 31.20 56.09
C MET A 7 14.08 30.34 57.27
N ALA A 8 14.80 30.94 58.22
CA ALA A 8 15.27 30.23 59.42
C ALA A 8 14.11 29.95 60.40
N ASP A 9 13.13 30.85 60.46
CA ASP A 9 11.94 30.69 61.29
C ASP A 9 11.02 29.58 60.78
N ILE A 10 10.85 29.44 59.46
CA ILE A 10 10.00 28.38 58.86
C ILE A 10 10.59 26.98 59.10
N GLN A 11 11.90 26.81 58.93
CA GLN A 11 12.55 25.51 59.19
C GLN A 11 12.49 25.12 60.68
N ASN A 12 12.67 26.08 61.58
CA ASN A 12 12.50 25.87 63.01
C ASN A 12 11.04 25.57 63.38
N LEU A 13 10.07 26.20 62.73
CA LEU A 13 8.65 25.93 62.93
C LEU A 13 8.29 24.50 62.50
N ILE A 14 8.73 24.07 61.32
CA ILE A 14 8.52 22.70 60.81
C ILE A 14 9.17 21.67 61.74
N LYS A 15 10.39 21.93 62.20
CA LYS A 15 11.11 21.04 63.12
C LYS A 15 10.44 20.97 64.50
N THR A 16 9.91 22.09 64.99
CA THR A 16 9.18 22.18 66.27
C THR A 16 7.83 21.48 66.21
N ILE A 17 7.11 21.61 65.09
CA ILE A 17 5.84 20.93 64.88
C ILE A 17 6.06 19.41 64.76
N ASN A 18 7.03 18.96 63.96
CA ASN A 18 7.38 17.54 63.85
C ASN A 18 7.84 16.93 65.18
N ASN A 19 8.60 17.68 66.00
CA ASN A 19 9.00 17.23 67.34
C ASN A 19 7.83 17.19 68.35
N LYS A 20 6.80 18.02 68.20
CA LYS A 20 5.58 17.94 69.02
C LYS A 20 4.77 16.68 68.71
N PHE A 21 4.85 16.16 67.48
CA PHE A 21 4.19 14.92 67.09
C PHE A 21 4.93 13.67 67.58
N THR A 22 6.27 13.70 67.68
CA THR A 22 7.06 12.55 68.17
C THR A 22 7.04 12.38 69.69
N ASN A 23 6.81 13.44 70.47
CA ASN A 23 6.83 13.40 71.94
C ASN A 23 5.48 13.05 72.61
N ASN A 24 4.40 12.85 71.84
CA ASN A 24 3.09 12.41 72.38
C ASN A 24 2.94 10.88 72.38
N ALA A 25 3.96 10.18 72.88
CA ALA A 25 3.91 8.75 73.18
C ALA A 25 3.29 8.50 74.57
N SER A 26 2.06 8.99 74.79
CA SER A 26 1.22 8.50 75.88
C SER A 26 -0.16 8.12 75.35
N THR A 27 -0.46 6.85 75.58
CA THR A 27 -1.56 6.01 75.10
C THR A 27 -2.95 6.64 75.23
N VAL A 28 -3.64 6.89 74.10
CA VAL A 28 -5.11 6.78 73.96
C VAL A 28 -5.41 6.41 72.50
N SER A 29 -6.32 5.43 72.30
CA SER A 29 -6.84 4.97 71.01
C SER A 29 -7.18 6.13 70.06
N LYS A 30 -6.34 6.37 69.05
CA LYS A 30 -6.64 7.30 67.97
C LYS A 30 -7.07 6.52 66.74
N ILE A 31 -8.33 6.72 66.40
CA ILE A 31 -8.90 6.48 65.06
C ILE A 31 -7.93 7.11 64.04
N TYR A 32 -7.50 6.33 63.04
CA TYR A 32 -6.69 6.81 61.93
C TYR A 32 -7.37 8.04 61.29
N ARG A 33 -6.66 9.16 61.25
CA ARG A 33 -7.05 10.36 60.51
C ARG A 33 -5.86 10.77 59.65
N ASP A 34 -6.15 11.24 58.44
CA ASP A 34 -5.12 11.74 57.53
C ASP A 34 -4.38 12.92 58.17
N GLU A 35 -3.12 12.71 58.53
CA GLU A 35 -2.23 13.76 59.02
C GLU A 35 -1.38 14.31 57.86
N PRO A 36 -1.33 15.64 57.65
CA PRO A 36 -0.61 16.23 56.54
C PRO A 36 0.91 16.12 56.73
N ILE A 37 1.60 15.56 55.74
CA ILE A 37 3.07 15.52 55.71
C ILE A 37 3.58 16.95 55.44
N LEU A 38 4.15 17.60 56.46
CA LEU A 38 4.71 18.95 56.36
C LEU A 38 6.02 18.94 55.57
N LYS A 39 5.95 19.19 54.26
CA LYS A 39 7.09 19.48 53.37
C LYS A 39 6.97 20.91 52.86
N THR A 40 8.09 21.60 52.68
CA THR A 40 8.07 22.90 52.00
C THR A 40 7.71 22.73 50.52
N ALA A 41 7.16 23.76 49.87
CA ALA A 41 6.84 23.72 48.44
C ALA A 41 8.04 23.31 47.57
N ALA A 42 9.26 23.75 47.93
CA ALA A 42 10.50 23.33 47.28
C ALA A 42 10.85 21.85 47.54
N GLN A 43 10.57 21.34 48.75
CA GLN A 43 10.74 19.92 49.07
C GLN A 43 9.68 19.04 48.40
N MET A 44 8.48 19.55 48.15
CA MET A 44 7.44 18.87 47.37
C MET A 44 7.77 18.87 45.88
N ALA A 45 8.28 19.97 45.33
CA ALA A 45 8.70 20.08 43.93
C ALA A 45 9.82 19.10 43.54
N ASN A 46 10.69 18.75 44.50
CA ASN A 46 11.79 17.79 44.32
C ASN A 46 11.55 16.45 45.04
N TYR A 47 10.30 16.16 45.42
CA TYR A 47 9.99 14.91 46.10
C TYR A 47 9.93 13.76 45.11
N THR A 48 10.87 12.82 45.25
CA THR A 48 10.86 11.54 44.54
C THR A 48 10.36 10.44 45.49
N PRO A 49 9.22 9.78 45.18
CA PRO A 49 8.72 8.67 45.97
C PRO A 49 9.76 7.55 46.16
N PRO A 50 9.76 6.84 47.31
CA PRO A 50 10.78 5.83 47.64
C PRO A 50 10.97 4.75 46.57
N LYS A 51 9.86 4.31 45.94
CA LYS A 51 9.85 3.27 44.90
C LYS A 51 10.74 3.60 43.69
N TYR A 52 10.86 4.87 43.29
CA TYR A 52 11.78 5.28 42.23
C TYR A 52 13.25 5.13 42.63
N ARG A 53 13.59 5.35 43.91
CA ARG A 53 14.96 5.13 44.40
C ARG A 53 15.30 3.65 44.45
N GLU A 54 14.34 2.81 44.85
CA GLU A 54 14.46 1.35 44.83
C GLU A 54 14.67 0.83 43.41
N MET A 55 13.83 1.25 42.46
CA MET A 55 13.98 0.96 41.03
C MET A 55 15.36 1.35 40.49
N ARG A 56 15.91 2.51 40.90
CA ARG A 56 17.26 2.93 40.51
C ARG A 56 18.37 2.08 41.14
N ASN A 57 18.13 1.52 42.33
CA ASN A 57 19.11 0.68 43.00
C ASN A 57 19.22 -0.72 42.39
N LEU A 58 18.20 -1.20 41.66
CA LEU A 58 18.27 -2.45 40.89
C LEU A 58 19.48 -2.49 39.94
N VAL A 59 19.84 -1.32 39.38
CA VAL A 59 21.01 -1.15 38.51
C VAL A 59 22.32 -1.48 39.24
N LYS A 60 22.40 -1.22 40.54
CA LYS A 60 23.63 -1.38 41.34
C LYS A 60 23.80 -2.79 41.91
N SER A 61 22.70 -3.56 42.02
CA SER A 61 22.71 -4.92 42.56
C SER A 61 22.95 -5.99 41.49
N SER A 62 22.95 -5.65 40.20
CA SER A 62 23.24 -6.60 39.13
C SER A 62 24.74 -6.94 39.10
N PRO A 63 25.14 -8.23 39.18
CA PRO A 63 26.54 -8.66 39.31
C PRO A 63 27.38 -8.54 38.01
N VAL A 64 26.90 -7.82 36.99
CA VAL A 64 27.50 -7.81 35.65
C VAL A 64 28.09 -6.43 35.34
N PHE A 65 29.42 -6.30 35.47
CA PHE A 65 30.20 -5.09 35.21
C PHE A 65 30.45 -4.79 33.72
N TYR A 66 29.67 -5.38 32.81
CA TYR A 66 29.75 -5.09 31.38
C TYR A 66 28.62 -4.16 30.94
N ALA A 67 28.83 -3.41 29.86
CA ALA A 67 27.80 -2.62 29.20
C ALA A 67 26.62 -3.46 28.64
N SER A 68 26.73 -4.79 28.68
CA SER A 68 25.63 -5.74 28.54
C SER A 68 24.83 -5.80 29.85
N ASP A 69 23.55 -5.49 29.93
CA ASP A 69 22.54 -5.44 28.88
C ASP A 69 21.49 -4.39 29.29
N ALA A 70 21.54 -3.21 28.67
CA ALA A 70 20.62 -2.11 29.00
C ALA A 70 19.15 -2.53 28.86
N ALA A 71 18.85 -3.53 28.02
CA ALA A 71 17.52 -4.09 27.88
C ALA A 71 17.14 -4.99 29.06
N GLN A 72 18.08 -5.78 29.60
CA GLN A 72 17.84 -6.56 30.82
C GLN A 72 17.50 -5.66 32.01
N ILE A 73 18.30 -4.62 32.24
CA ILE A 73 18.04 -3.64 33.31
C ILE A 73 16.69 -2.96 33.09
N PHE A 74 16.37 -2.60 31.84
CA PHE A 74 15.08 -2.04 31.50
C PHE A 74 13.93 -3.00 31.86
N TYR A 75 14.04 -4.28 31.50
CA TYR A 75 13.06 -5.30 31.82
C TYR A 75 12.85 -5.43 33.34
N GLU A 76 13.94 -5.57 34.10
CA GLU A 76 13.88 -5.70 35.57
C GLU A 76 13.22 -4.48 36.22
N GLN A 77 13.58 -3.28 35.76
CA GLN A 77 12.97 -2.03 36.23
C GLN A 77 11.49 -1.92 35.85
N GLY A 78 11.13 -2.30 34.62
CA GLY A 78 9.76 -2.27 34.13
C GLY A 78 8.87 -3.26 34.86
N LYS A 79 9.37 -4.49 35.12
CA LYS A 79 8.68 -5.49 35.94
C LYS A 79 8.53 -5.05 37.39
N PHE A 80 9.55 -4.45 38.00
CA PHE A 80 9.43 -3.89 39.35
C PHE A 80 8.36 -2.76 39.42
N MET A 81 8.20 -2.01 38.33
CA MET A 81 7.25 -0.91 38.22
C MET A 81 5.96 -1.30 37.49
N GLU A 82 5.69 -2.61 37.32
CA GLU A 82 4.60 -3.11 36.48
C GLU A 82 3.25 -2.50 36.88
N ASP A 83 2.89 -2.57 38.16
CA ASP A 83 1.64 -2.04 38.71
C ASP A 83 1.77 -0.64 39.31
N HIS A 84 2.91 0.03 39.11
CA HIS A 84 3.11 1.37 39.66
C HIS A 84 2.30 2.40 38.90
N THR A 85 1.50 3.19 39.64
CA THR A 85 0.79 4.36 39.15
C THR A 85 1.36 5.63 39.76
N ASP A 86 1.23 6.74 39.04
CA ASP A 86 1.65 8.05 39.53
C ASP A 86 0.72 9.16 39.03
N ASP A 87 0.72 10.28 39.73
CA ASP A 87 0.01 11.51 39.37
C ASP A 87 0.93 12.72 39.57
N TYR A 88 1.69 13.02 38.52
CA TYR A 88 2.64 14.11 38.45
C TYR A 88 2.40 14.94 37.20
N GLN A 89 2.19 16.23 37.41
CA GLN A 89 2.11 17.17 36.31
C GLN A 89 3.51 17.49 35.78
N TYR A 90 3.87 16.87 34.65
CA TYR A 90 5.14 17.07 33.98
C TYR A 90 4.97 17.90 32.70
N HIS A 91 5.77 18.94 32.55
CA HIS A 91 5.74 19.88 31.42
C HIS A 91 7.05 19.93 30.62
N GLY A 92 7.99 19.03 30.91
CA GLY A 92 9.27 18.98 30.20
C GLY A 92 9.25 18.02 29.01
N GLU A 93 10.41 17.85 28.39
CA GLU A 93 10.62 16.86 27.33
C GLU A 93 11.69 15.83 27.72
N PHE A 94 11.61 14.67 27.08
CA PHE A 94 12.63 13.63 27.14
C PHE A 94 12.92 13.11 25.74
N GLN A 95 14.19 13.18 25.33
CA GLN A 95 14.64 12.67 24.03
C GLN A 95 15.85 11.76 24.23
N SER A 96 15.75 10.55 23.68
CA SER A 96 16.83 9.58 23.59
C SER A 96 16.55 8.64 22.42
N TYR A 97 17.61 8.21 21.72
CA TYR A 97 17.51 7.35 20.54
C TYR A 97 17.09 5.92 20.90
N PHE A 98 17.60 5.37 22.02
CA PHE A 98 17.15 4.11 22.62
C PHE A 98 16.71 4.38 24.06
N PRO A 99 15.49 4.89 24.26
CA PRO A 99 15.05 5.38 25.56
C PRO A 99 14.82 4.24 26.55
N THR A 100 15.32 4.42 27.77
CA THR A 100 15.11 3.53 28.92
C THR A 100 14.92 4.38 30.18
N TYR A 101 14.38 3.79 31.25
CA TYR A 101 14.23 4.49 32.53
C TYR A 101 15.54 5.05 33.09
N ARG A 102 16.67 4.39 32.79
CA ARG A 102 17.99 4.77 33.28
C ARG A 102 18.39 6.19 32.86
N TYR A 103 17.99 6.61 31.67
CA TYR A 103 18.33 7.93 31.13
C TYR A 103 17.38 9.05 31.60
N MET A 104 16.29 8.70 32.27
CA MET A 104 15.33 9.69 32.79
C MET A 104 15.79 10.23 34.13
N THR A 105 15.64 11.55 34.32
CA THR A 105 15.67 12.20 35.65
C THR A 105 14.47 11.76 36.50
N ASP A 106 14.48 12.03 37.80
CA ASP A 106 13.36 11.66 38.67
C ASP A 106 12.04 12.34 38.25
N GLN A 107 12.10 13.60 37.80
CA GLN A 107 10.93 14.31 37.29
C GLN A 107 10.41 13.70 35.99
N GLN A 108 11.31 13.27 35.09
CA GLN A 108 10.94 12.56 33.86
C GLN A 108 10.34 11.18 34.16
N LEU A 109 10.88 10.43 35.13
CA LEU A 109 10.28 9.16 35.56
C LEU A 109 8.86 9.38 36.08
N ARG A 110 8.68 10.33 36.99
CA ARG A 110 7.33 10.68 37.49
C ARG A 110 6.40 11.09 36.35
N GLY A 111 6.88 11.92 35.41
CA GLY A 111 6.13 12.31 34.22
C GLY A 111 5.72 11.11 33.35
N TYR A 112 6.67 10.22 33.07
CA TYR A 112 6.43 8.99 32.30
C TYR A 112 5.39 8.09 32.97
N PHE A 113 5.55 7.77 34.27
CA PHE A 113 4.63 6.87 34.96
C PHE A 113 3.24 7.49 35.14
N SER A 114 3.13 8.81 35.24
CA SER A 114 1.84 9.50 35.26
C SER A 114 1.14 9.43 33.90
N TRP A 115 1.89 9.69 32.82
CA TRP A 115 1.38 9.53 31.46
C TRP A 115 0.99 8.08 31.14
N ARG A 116 1.83 7.10 31.52
CA ARG A 116 1.55 5.66 31.40
C ARG A 116 0.28 5.24 32.16
N THR A 117 0.06 5.81 33.36
CA THR A 117 -1.16 5.56 34.14
C THR A 117 -2.39 5.99 33.33
N LYS A 118 -2.39 7.23 32.80
CA LYS A 118 -3.45 7.72 31.91
C LYS A 118 -3.66 6.84 30.68
N VAL A 119 -2.58 6.45 30.00
CA VAL A 119 -2.66 5.60 28.79
C VAL A 119 -3.31 4.25 29.11
N ARG A 120 -2.99 3.65 30.27
CA ARG A 120 -3.60 2.40 30.72
C ARG A 120 -5.06 2.54 31.11
N ASP A 121 -5.47 3.73 31.52
CA ASP A 121 -6.87 4.09 31.75
C ASP A 121 -7.61 4.54 30.47
N GLY A 122 -6.97 4.41 29.30
CA GLY A 122 -7.54 4.76 27.99
C GLY A 122 -7.43 6.24 27.61
N ILE A 123 -6.77 7.07 28.43
CA ILE A 123 -6.54 8.49 28.16
C ILE A 123 -5.17 8.66 27.50
N ILE A 124 -5.16 8.75 26.17
CA ILE A 124 -3.92 8.87 25.38
C ILE A 124 -3.70 10.34 25.00
N GLU A 125 -2.70 10.96 25.60
CA GLU A 125 -2.30 12.35 25.34
C GLU A 125 -0.95 12.40 24.60
N LYS A 126 -0.73 13.47 23.82
CA LYS A 126 0.58 13.75 23.21
C LYS A 126 1.66 13.87 24.28
N THR A 127 2.80 13.22 24.05
CA THR A 127 3.97 13.29 24.93
C THR A 127 5.27 13.27 24.13
N SER A 128 6.41 13.24 24.81
CA SER A 128 7.70 13.03 24.15
C SER A 128 7.75 11.66 23.45
N LEU A 129 8.20 11.61 22.20
CA LEU A 129 8.29 10.38 21.42
C LEU A 129 9.09 9.27 22.13
N SER A 130 10.11 9.63 22.93
CA SER A 130 10.86 8.67 23.73
C SER A 130 10.04 8.02 24.86
N PHE A 131 9.03 8.67 25.44
CA PHE A 131 8.11 8.04 26.39
C PHE A 131 7.22 7.01 25.68
N VAL A 132 6.77 7.33 24.47
CA VAL A 132 5.99 6.42 23.64
C VAL A 132 6.75 5.13 23.36
N PHE A 133 8.02 5.24 22.95
CA PHE A 133 8.85 4.06 22.72
C PHE A 133 9.09 3.25 24.00
N VAL A 134 9.30 3.90 25.15
CA VAL A 134 9.43 3.19 26.43
C VAL A 134 8.18 2.38 26.75
N TYR A 135 6.99 2.95 26.56
CA TYR A 135 5.73 2.23 26.76
C TYR A 135 5.56 1.06 25.79
N ILE A 136 5.93 1.23 24.52
CA ILE A 136 5.90 0.14 23.54
C ILE A 136 6.88 -0.97 23.93
N TYR A 137 8.10 -0.63 24.36
CA TYR A 137 9.09 -1.62 24.82
C TYR A 137 8.58 -2.43 26.01
N GLU A 138 7.89 -1.79 26.96
CA GLU A 138 7.20 -2.51 28.04
C GLU A 138 6.24 -3.57 27.51
N LEU A 139 5.37 -3.19 26.55
CA LEU A 139 4.40 -4.12 25.96
C LEU A 139 5.06 -5.24 25.15
N LEU A 140 6.13 -4.94 24.39
CA LEU A 140 6.91 -5.95 23.64
C LEU A 140 7.48 -7.02 24.59
N MET A 141 7.86 -6.62 25.80
CA MET A 141 8.37 -7.52 26.85
C MET A 141 7.29 -8.01 27.82
N GLN A 142 6.01 -7.90 27.44
CA GLN A 142 4.87 -8.38 28.22
C GLN A 142 4.78 -7.80 29.65
N ILE A 143 5.09 -6.50 29.80
CA ILE A 143 4.97 -5.77 31.07
C ILE A 143 3.60 -5.08 31.13
N GLY A 144 2.77 -5.46 32.09
CA GLY A 144 1.41 -4.96 32.29
C GLY A 144 0.37 -5.59 31.37
N VAL A 145 0.63 -6.82 30.92
CA VAL A 145 -0.28 -7.65 30.12
C VAL A 145 -0.30 -9.07 30.68
N SER A 146 -1.44 -9.73 30.59
CA SER A 146 -1.64 -11.09 31.13
C SER A 146 -1.32 -12.17 30.11
N THR A 147 -1.50 -11.86 28.82
CA THR A 147 -1.24 -12.78 27.70
C THR A 147 -0.54 -12.04 26.56
N ALA A 148 0.17 -12.79 25.71
CA ALA A 148 0.77 -12.22 24.52
C ALA A 148 -0.30 -11.66 23.56
N GLU A 149 -1.45 -12.32 23.41
CA GLU A 149 -2.55 -11.82 22.58
C GLU A 149 -3.06 -10.45 23.05
N GLU A 150 -3.26 -10.28 24.36
CA GLU A 150 -3.59 -8.98 24.96
C GLU A 150 -2.50 -7.93 24.65
N GLY A 151 -1.23 -8.32 24.73
CA GLY A 151 -0.10 -7.44 24.39
C GLY A 151 -0.10 -6.99 22.94
N PHE A 152 -0.39 -7.90 22.00
CA PHE A 152 -0.52 -7.57 20.58
C PHE A 152 -1.60 -6.52 20.36
N TYR A 153 -2.81 -6.74 20.89
CA TYR A 153 -3.92 -5.79 20.71
C TYR A 153 -3.65 -4.45 21.40
N LYS A 154 -3.06 -4.42 22.61
CA LYS A 154 -2.66 -3.15 23.25
C LYS A 154 -1.68 -2.34 22.41
N ILE A 155 -0.70 -2.99 21.78
CA ILE A 155 0.25 -2.30 20.88
C ILE A 155 -0.49 -1.82 19.62
N LYS A 156 -1.31 -2.67 19.01
CA LYS A 156 -2.07 -2.35 17.79
C LYS A 156 -3.04 -1.19 18.01
N ASP A 157 -3.83 -1.22 19.08
CA ASP A 157 -4.81 -0.19 19.41
C ASP A 157 -4.15 1.14 19.77
N PHE A 158 -3.08 1.08 20.57
CA PHE A 158 -2.28 2.26 20.88
C PHE A 158 -1.72 2.89 19.59
N TRP A 159 -1.21 2.08 18.65
CA TRP A 159 -0.72 2.56 17.37
C TRP A 159 -1.82 3.18 16.51
N GLN A 160 -3.00 2.55 16.42
CA GLN A 160 -4.11 3.08 15.64
C GLN A 160 -4.55 4.47 16.11
N TYR A 161 -4.46 4.73 17.42
CA TYR A 161 -4.75 6.06 17.98
C TYR A 161 -3.57 7.03 17.81
N TYR A 162 -2.36 6.61 18.19
CA TYR A 162 -1.22 7.53 18.32
C TYR A 162 -0.58 7.89 16.97
N LYS A 163 -0.81 7.12 15.90
CA LYS A 163 -0.29 7.41 14.55
C LYS A 163 -0.73 8.79 14.03
N ASP A 164 -1.90 9.27 14.44
CA ASP A 164 -2.43 10.57 14.04
C ASP A 164 -1.80 11.72 14.86
N ILE A 165 -1.26 11.41 16.05
CA ILE A 165 -0.54 12.37 16.91
C ILE A 165 0.92 12.50 16.48
N ASP A 166 1.60 11.37 16.25
CA ASP A 166 2.97 11.35 15.73
C ASP A 166 3.16 10.16 14.76
N PRO A 167 3.16 10.41 13.44
CA PRO A 167 3.22 9.33 12.45
C PRO A 167 4.55 8.58 12.43
N LYS A 168 5.61 9.12 13.06
CA LYS A 168 6.96 8.52 13.07
C LYS A 168 7.01 7.14 13.72
N ILE A 169 6.05 6.80 14.59
CA ILE A 169 6.00 5.48 15.24
C ILE A 169 5.62 4.36 14.27
N SER A 170 4.89 4.68 13.20
CA SER A 170 4.22 3.67 12.36
C SER A 170 5.19 2.72 11.67
N HIS A 171 6.36 3.23 11.27
CA HIS A 171 7.39 2.39 10.64
C HIS A 171 7.89 1.30 11.60
N TYR A 172 8.17 1.67 12.86
CA TYR A 172 8.69 0.75 13.87
C TYR A 172 7.64 -0.24 14.35
N ILE A 173 6.43 0.23 14.67
CA ILE A 173 5.39 -0.63 15.23
C ILE A 173 4.95 -1.70 14.24
N LYS A 174 4.88 -1.39 12.94
CA LYS A 174 4.58 -2.41 11.92
C LYS A 174 5.60 -3.55 11.93
N LEU A 175 6.90 -3.23 12.03
CA LEU A 175 7.95 -4.23 12.15
C LEU A 175 7.79 -5.04 13.44
N TRP A 176 7.60 -4.35 14.57
CA TRP A 176 7.55 -5.01 15.87
C TRP A 176 6.30 -5.84 16.09
N LEU A 177 5.13 -5.45 15.57
CA LEU A 177 3.91 -6.26 15.65
C LEU A 177 4.08 -7.58 14.88
N LYS A 178 4.68 -7.55 13.69
CA LYS A 178 5.02 -8.77 12.94
C LYS A 178 5.94 -9.67 13.77
N ASP A 179 7.03 -9.11 14.29
CA ASP A 179 7.97 -9.85 15.13
C ASP A 179 7.30 -10.38 16.40
N TYR A 180 6.36 -9.63 16.98
CA TYR A 180 5.64 -10.01 18.19
C TYR A 180 4.75 -11.23 17.97
N VAL A 181 4.02 -11.30 16.85
CA VAL A 181 3.23 -12.49 16.48
C VAL A 181 4.15 -13.70 16.31
N ILE A 182 5.24 -13.55 15.55
CA ILE A 182 6.17 -14.65 15.25
C ILE A 182 6.86 -15.15 16.53
N PHE A 183 7.36 -14.21 17.35
CA PHE A 183 8.09 -14.50 18.57
C PHE A 183 7.21 -15.19 19.60
N ASN A 184 5.97 -14.73 19.78
CA ASN A 184 5.06 -15.34 20.77
C ASN A 184 4.25 -16.52 20.21
N GLY A 185 4.40 -16.86 18.92
CA GLY A 185 3.68 -17.95 18.27
C GLY A 185 2.16 -17.72 18.19
N LEU A 186 1.73 -16.48 17.97
CA LEU A 186 0.31 -16.11 17.87
C LEU A 186 -0.31 -16.59 16.56
N GLU A 187 -1.63 -16.39 16.40
CA GLU A 187 -2.34 -16.82 15.20
C GLU A 187 -1.92 -16.05 13.95
N LYS A 188 -1.84 -16.77 12.82
CA LYS A 188 -1.32 -16.24 11.55
C LYS A 188 -2.18 -15.13 10.93
N HIS A 189 -3.49 -15.14 11.20
CA HIS A 189 -4.42 -14.12 10.68
C HIS A 189 -4.05 -12.71 11.18
N LEU A 190 -3.37 -12.61 12.32
CA LEU A 190 -2.85 -11.34 12.86
C LEU A 190 -1.76 -10.70 11.98
N LEU A 191 -1.26 -11.44 10.98
CA LEU A 191 -0.25 -10.95 10.05
C LEU A 191 -0.82 -10.41 8.74
N GLU A 192 -2.12 -10.55 8.48
CA GLU A 192 -2.73 -10.21 7.18
C GLU A 192 -2.52 -8.74 6.76
N ASP A 193 -2.37 -7.84 7.72
CA ASP A 193 -2.15 -6.41 7.50
C ASP A 193 -0.72 -6.03 7.02
N PHE A 194 0.22 -6.99 6.93
CA PHE A 194 1.63 -6.70 6.58
C PHE A 194 1.94 -6.90 5.09
N THR A 195 2.57 -5.89 4.48
CA THR A 195 2.87 -5.82 3.03
C THR A 195 3.63 -7.01 2.47
N ASP A 196 4.54 -7.58 3.25
CA ASP A 196 5.34 -8.75 2.83
C ASP A 196 4.46 -9.97 2.55
N ILE A 197 3.29 -10.07 3.18
CA ILE A 197 2.37 -11.20 3.01
C ILE A 197 1.57 -11.10 1.73
N HIS A 198 1.19 -9.89 1.31
CA HIS A 198 0.57 -9.70 -0.01
C HIS A 198 1.54 -10.08 -1.14
N TYR A 199 2.82 -9.71 -1.00
CA TYR A 199 3.86 -10.16 -1.92
C TYR A 199 3.99 -11.69 -1.93
N ASP A 200 4.13 -12.29 -0.74
CA ASP A 200 4.27 -13.74 -0.62
C ASP A 200 3.04 -14.47 -1.19
N HIS A 201 1.82 -13.95 -0.98
CA HIS A 201 0.59 -14.48 -1.55
C HIS A 201 0.62 -14.46 -3.08
N ALA A 202 0.98 -13.33 -3.68
CA ALA A 202 1.11 -13.23 -5.13
C ALA A 202 2.15 -14.23 -5.66
N VAL A 203 3.32 -14.36 -5.01
CA VAL A 203 4.33 -15.34 -5.39
C VAL A 203 3.80 -16.78 -5.27
N LEU A 204 3.05 -17.11 -4.21
CA LEU A 204 2.44 -18.42 -4.03
C LEU A 204 1.39 -18.73 -5.10
N THR A 205 0.59 -17.73 -5.50
CA THR A 205 -0.34 -17.84 -6.63
C THR A 205 0.41 -18.22 -7.91
N LEU A 206 1.58 -17.62 -8.16
CA LEU A 206 2.40 -17.94 -9.33
C LEU A 206 3.05 -19.32 -9.24
N ILE A 207 3.54 -19.72 -8.07
CA ILE A 207 4.12 -21.07 -7.86
C ILE A 207 3.06 -22.15 -8.09
N ASN A 208 1.82 -21.90 -7.66
CA ASN A 208 0.71 -22.84 -7.77
C ASN A 208 -0.28 -22.45 -8.87
N CYS A 209 0.17 -21.84 -9.96
CA CYS A 209 -0.69 -21.22 -10.97
C CYS A 209 -1.78 -22.15 -11.54
N HIS A 210 -1.54 -23.46 -11.63
CA HIS A 210 -2.53 -24.45 -12.07
C HIS A 210 -3.69 -24.69 -11.08
N SER A 211 -3.54 -24.26 -9.83
CA SER A 211 -4.58 -24.34 -8.77
C SER A 211 -5.38 -23.06 -8.62
N HIS A 212 -5.07 -22.03 -9.42
CA HIS A 212 -5.70 -20.71 -9.37
C HIS A 212 -6.39 -20.38 -10.69
N SER A 213 -7.36 -19.48 -10.61
CA SER A 213 -8.07 -18.96 -11.78
C SER A 213 -7.18 -18.06 -12.64
N VAL A 214 -7.62 -17.85 -13.89
CA VAL A 214 -6.95 -16.95 -14.84
C VAL A 214 -6.75 -15.55 -14.25
N SER A 215 -7.81 -14.99 -13.65
CA SER A 215 -7.80 -13.63 -13.09
C SER A 215 -6.88 -13.49 -11.87
N GLU A 216 -6.85 -14.49 -10.98
CA GLU A 216 -5.93 -14.48 -9.82
C GLU A 216 -4.47 -14.49 -10.26
N VAL A 217 -4.10 -15.32 -11.23
CA VAL A 217 -2.73 -15.40 -11.75
C VAL A 217 -2.35 -14.12 -12.50
N PHE A 218 -3.28 -13.58 -13.30
CA PHE A 218 -3.08 -12.30 -13.97
C PHE A 218 -2.82 -11.17 -12.96
N SER A 219 -3.70 -11.04 -11.96
CA SER A 219 -3.57 -10.03 -10.90
C SER A 219 -2.25 -10.15 -10.14
N ALA A 220 -1.83 -11.37 -9.81
CA ALA A 220 -0.55 -11.63 -9.17
C ALA A 220 0.65 -11.19 -10.05
N LEU A 221 0.64 -11.51 -11.35
CA LEU A 221 1.67 -11.05 -12.28
C LEU A 221 1.67 -9.53 -12.41
N ASN A 222 0.51 -8.90 -12.61
CA ASN A 222 0.41 -7.45 -12.79
C ASN A 222 0.87 -6.68 -11.54
N THR A 223 0.49 -7.15 -10.35
CA THR A 223 0.90 -6.55 -9.06
C THR A 223 2.41 -6.59 -8.87
N LEU A 224 3.04 -7.71 -9.22
CA LEU A 224 4.49 -7.91 -9.08
C LEU A 224 5.30 -7.28 -10.22
N SER A 225 4.67 -6.88 -11.31
CA SER A 225 5.30 -6.41 -12.54
C SER A 225 5.75 -4.96 -12.46
N SER A 226 6.93 -4.65 -13.02
CA SER A 226 7.36 -3.25 -13.24
C SER A 226 6.62 -2.56 -14.39
N TYR A 227 5.85 -3.31 -15.19
CA TYR A 227 5.00 -2.81 -16.26
C TYR A 227 3.54 -3.11 -15.93
N ASN A 228 2.71 -2.08 -15.74
CA ASN A 228 1.30 -2.25 -15.43
C ASN A 228 0.49 -2.50 -16.72
N LEU A 229 0.10 -3.75 -16.94
CA LEU A 229 -0.63 -4.15 -18.13
C LEU A 229 -2.07 -3.64 -18.13
N GLU A 230 -2.68 -3.42 -16.97
CA GLU A 230 -4.06 -2.89 -16.87
C GLU A 230 -4.17 -1.45 -17.43
N ASN A 231 -3.07 -0.69 -17.39
CA ASN A 231 -3.02 0.66 -17.94
C ASN A 231 -2.94 0.67 -19.47
N SER A 232 -2.58 -0.46 -20.09
CA SER A 232 -2.49 -0.59 -21.54
C SER A 232 -3.83 -0.34 -22.23
N ARG A 233 -3.85 0.51 -23.25
CA ARG A 233 -5.02 0.71 -24.12
C ARG A 233 -5.52 -0.59 -24.74
N PHE A 234 -4.60 -1.50 -25.06
CA PHE A 234 -4.93 -2.80 -25.62
C PHE A 234 -5.67 -3.67 -24.60
N TYR A 235 -5.20 -3.69 -23.34
CA TYR A 235 -5.89 -4.37 -22.24
C TYR A 235 -7.31 -3.84 -22.03
N LYS A 236 -7.49 -2.51 -22.01
CA LYS A 236 -8.81 -1.89 -21.82
C LYS A 236 -9.84 -2.30 -22.89
N LEU A 237 -9.41 -2.70 -24.09
CA LEU A 237 -10.27 -3.14 -25.18
C LEU A 237 -10.48 -4.66 -25.22
N TYR A 238 -9.49 -5.43 -24.75
CA TYR A 238 -9.44 -6.88 -24.90
C TYR A 238 -9.09 -7.59 -23.59
N SER A 239 -9.59 -7.11 -22.45
CA SER A 239 -9.20 -7.57 -21.10
C SER A 239 -9.26 -9.10 -20.96
N ASP A 240 -10.39 -9.70 -21.33
CA ASP A 240 -10.60 -11.15 -21.21
C ASP A 240 -9.57 -11.95 -22.03
N ASP A 241 -9.21 -11.44 -23.22
CA ASP A 241 -8.23 -12.09 -24.09
C ASP A 241 -6.83 -11.95 -23.52
N VAL A 242 -6.50 -10.77 -23.01
CA VAL A 242 -5.18 -10.50 -22.43
C VAL A 242 -4.98 -11.33 -21.16
N GLU A 243 -5.96 -11.36 -20.25
CA GLU A 243 -5.89 -12.20 -19.04
C GLU A 243 -5.70 -13.68 -19.41
N HIS A 244 -6.48 -14.18 -20.38
CA HIS A 244 -6.35 -15.54 -20.89
C HIS A 244 -4.96 -15.82 -21.47
N VAL A 245 -4.46 -14.97 -22.37
CA VAL A 245 -3.13 -15.14 -22.96
C VAL A 245 -2.05 -15.07 -21.89
N VAL A 246 -2.10 -14.13 -20.95
CA VAL A 246 -1.12 -13.99 -19.87
C VAL A 246 -1.06 -15.27 -19.03
N TYR A 247 -2.21 -15.79 -18.59
CA TYR A 247 -2.27 -17.05 -17.84
C TYR A 247 -1.67 -18.22 -18.63
N HIS A 248 -2.10 -18.43 -19.87
CA HIS A 248 -1.66 -19.57 -20.67
C HIS A 248 -0.19 -19.48 -21.07
N VAL A 249 0.32 -18.28 -21.36
CA VAL A 249 1.75 -18.05 -21.59
C VAL A 249 2.55 -18.38 -20.33
N PHE A 250 2.12 -17.90 -19.16
CA PHE A 250 2.80 -18.19 -17.91
C PHE A 250 2.78 -19.68 -17.55
N SER A 251 1.64 -20.36 -17.77
CA SER A 251 1.48 -21.80 -17.61
C SER A 251 2.42 -22.58 -18.53
N GLU A 252 2.45 -22.26 -19.83
CA GLU A 252 3.36 -22.93 -20.79
C GLU A 252 4.83 -22.67 -20.47
N LEU A 253 5.17 -21.45 -20.03
CA LEU A 253 6.51 -21.14 -19.57
C LEU A 253 6.89 -21.94 -18.33
N THR A 254 5.98 -22.10 -17.37
CA THR A 254 6.20 -22.91 -16.17
C THR A 254 6.56 -24.35 -16.54
N GLU A 255 5.80 -24.96 -17.46
CA GLU A 255 6.11 -26.30 -17.97
C GLU A 255 7.44 -26.36 -18.73
N TYR A 256 7.72 -25.37 -19.58
CA TYR A 256 8.97 -25.29 -20.35
C TYR A 256 10.19 -25.21 -19.42
N TYR A 257 10.15 -24.37 -18.37
CA TYR A 257 11.25 -24.28 -17.42
C TYR A 257 11.43 -25.59 -16.64
N HIS A 258 10.33 -26.24 -16.24
CA HIS A 258 10.39 -27.54 -15.57
C HIS A 258 11.03 -28.63 -16.44
N LYS A 259 10.70 -28.68 -17.74
CA LYS A 259 11.18 -29.72 -18.67
C LYS A 259 12.60 -29.43 -19.23
N ASN A 260 12.95 -28.16 -19.44
CA ASN A 260 14.11 -27.77 -20.23
C ASN A 260 15.19 -27.01 -19.44
N ARG A 261 14.94 -26.63 -18.18
CA ARG A 261 15.86 -25.82 -17.36
C ARG A 261 16.09 -26.45 -15.99
N LYS A 262 17.20 -26.06 -15.35
CA LYS A 262 17.54 -26.51 -13.98
C LYS A 262 16.76 -25.76 -12.89
N ASN A 263 16.32 -24.55 -13.20
CA ASN A 263 15.61 -23.67 -12.27
C ASN A 263 14.18 -23.46 -12.79
N SER A 264 13.23 -23.27 -11.87
CA SER A 264 11.86 -22.88 -12.21
C SER A 264 11.78 -21.44 -12.75
N ILE A 265 10.66 -21.09 -13.39
CA ILE A 265 10.43 -19.69 -13.80
C ILE A 265 10.32 -18.76 -12.58
N CYS A 266 9.72 -19.22 -11.47
CA CYS A 266 9.68 -18.47 -10.21
C CYS A 266 11.09 -18.25 -9.66
N GLU A 267 11.99 -19.24 -9.72
CA GLU A 267 13.38 -19.04 -9.32
C GLU A 267 14.14 -18.07 -10.23
N LYS A 268 13.76 -17.97 -11.52
CA LYS A 268 14.29 -16.95 -12.41
C LYS A 268 13.82 -15.56 -12.01
N PHE A 269 12.56 -15.41 -11.61
CA PHE A 269 11.97 -14.11 -11.25
C PHE A 269 12.39 -13.63 -9.87
N PHE A 270 12.41 -14.52 -8.87
CA PHE A 270 12.56 -14.18 -7.47
C PHE A 270 13.89 -14.66 -6.86
N GLY A 271 14.72 -15.35 -7.64
CA GLY A 271 15.91 -16.03 -7.13
C GLY A 271 15.56 -17.31 -6.38
N LYS A 272 16.52 -17.86 -5.65
CA LYS A 272 16.28 -19.03 -4.78
C LYS A 272 15.82 -18.57 -3.40
N ILE A 273 15.05 -19.42 -2.73
CA ILE A 273 14.77 -19.26 -1.32
C ILE A 273 16.11 -19.28 -0.58
N ALA A 274 16.36 -18.23 0.19
CA ALA A 274 17.56 -18.06 0.99
C ALA A 274 17.21 -18.14 2.46
N VAL A 275 18.15 -18.65 3.25
CA VAL A 275 18.09 -18.64 4.71
C VAL A 275 19.09 -17.62 5.21
N ASP A 276 18.62 -16.67 6.00
CA ASP A 276 19.47 -15.64 6.60
C ASP A 276 19.13 -15.45 8.09
N THR A 277 20.07 -14.88 8.81
CA THR A 277 19.91 -14.51 10.21
C THR A 277 18.86 -13.41 10.36
N TYR A 278 18.04 -13.51 11.40
CA TYR A 278 17.02 -12.52 11.71
C TYR A 278 17.23 -11.98 13.12
N VAL A 279 17.12 -10.67 13.30
CA VAL A 279 17.14 -10.02 14.62
C VAL A 279 15.71 -9.63 14.96
N MET A 280 15.10 -10.37 15.90
CA MET A 280 13.76 -10.06 16.40
C MET A 280 13.75 -8.71 17.11
N PHE A 281 12.69 -7.92 16.87
CA PHE A 281 12.47 -6.60 17.42
C PHE A 281 13.63 -5.64 17.11
N ASN A 282 14.14 -5.70 15.87
CA ASN A 282 15.22 -4.83 15.44
C ASN A 282 14.86 -3.34 15.69
N ALA A 283 15.85 -2.56 16.13
CA ALA A 283 15.70 -1.18 16.58
C ALA A 283 14.82 -0.95 17.84
N ALA A 284 14.41 -2.00 18.56
CA ALA A 284 13.80 -1.88 19.88
C ALA A 284 14.82 -2.13 21.01
N VAL A 285 14.55 -1.55 22.19
CA VAL A 285 15.14 -2.06 23.43
C VAL A 285 14.33 -3.27 23.84
N PHE A 286 14.87 -4.47 23.60
CA PHE A 286 14.19 -5.72 23.87
C PHE A 286 15.11 -6.70 24.58
N TYR A 287 14.64 -7.28 25.68
CA TYR A 287 15.34 -8.32 26.41
C TYR A 287 14.48 -9.57 26.45
N ASN A 288 15.07 -10.67 25.98
CA ASN A 288 14.45 -11.96 26.07
C ASN A 288 14.74 -12.58 27.45
N HIS A 289 13.85 -12.35 28.41
CA HIS A 289 14.04 -12.74 29.81
C HIS A 289 14.05 -14.25 30.05
N GLU A 290 13.49 -15.03 29.12
CA GLU A 290 13.54 -16.50 29.13
C GLU A 290 14.19 -16.99 27.84
N LYS A 291 15.04 -18.03 27.89
CA LYS A 291 15.58 -18.60 26.65
C LYS A 291 14.40 -19.02 25.76
N HIS A 292 14.31 -18.42 24.58
CA HIS A 292 13.23 -18.72 23.66
C HIS A 292 13.33 -20.20 23.26
N ARG A 293 12.20 -20.91 23.31
CA ARG A 293 12.15 -22.34 22.95
C ARG A 293 12.42 -22.49 21.46
N ASP A 294 13.08 -23.58 21.08
CA ASP A 294 13.24 -23.90 19.67
C ASP A 294 11.86 -24.04 19.02
N CYS A 295 11.66 -23.33 17.92
CA CYS A 295 10.38 -23.32 17.22
C CYS A 295 10.57 -23.09 15.72
N VAL A 296 9.52 -23.44 14.97
CA VAL A 296 9.37 -23.08 13.57
C VAL A 296 8.01 -22.41 13.44
N TYR A 297 8.02 -21.14 13.06
CA TYR A 297 6.82 -20.39 12.74
C TYR A 297 6.70 -20.30 11.21
N GLU A 298 5.84 -21.13 10.65
CA GLU A 298 5.58 -21.16 9.21
C GLU A 298 4.43 -20.20 8.87
N ILE A 299 4.74 -19.05 8.25
CA ILE A 299 3.72 -18.12 7.77
C ILE A 299 2.99 -18.79 6.60
N ASN A 300 3.75 -19.23 5.61
CA ASN A 300 3.27 -19.91 4.42
C ASN A 300 4.38 -20.82 3.84
N ALA A 301 4.12 -21.46 2.69
CA ALA A 301 5.05 -22.43 2.11
C ALA A 301 6.41 -21.83 1.70
N ILE A 302 6.51 -20.51 1.51
CA ILE A 302 7.71 -19.81 1.05
C ILE A 302 8.31 -18.88 2.10
N CYS A 303 7.71 -18.76 3.29
CA CYS A 303 8.14 -17.84 4.34
C CYS A 303 8.05 -18.52 5.71
N LYS A 304 9.21 -18.83 6.29
CA LYS A 304 9.32 -19.54 7.58
C LYS A 304 10.34 -18.86 8.47
N TYR A 305 10.02 -18.74 9.74
CA TYR A 305 10.93 -18.29 10.79
C TYR A 305 11.31 -19.47 11.67
N ARG A 306 12.58 -19.59 12.01
CA ARG A 306 13.10 -20.66 12.85
C ARG A 306 13.93 -20.08 13.97
N CYS A 307 13.56 -20.41 15.20
CA CYS A 307 14.40 -20.19 16.38
C CYS A 307 15.12 -21.49 16.71
N LYS A 308 16.45 -21.44 16.83
CA LYS A 308 17.28 -22.53 17.34
C LYS A 308 18.32 -21.97 18.29
N ASP A 309 18.34 -22.46 19.52
CA ASP A 309 19.25 -21.99 20.57
C ASP A 309 19.19 -20.47 20.80
N GLY A 310 17.99 -19.89 20.70
CA GLY A 310 17.76 -18.44 20.86
C GLY A 310 18.22 -17.59 19.66
N LYS A 311 18.75 -18.21 18.60
CA LYS A 311 19.09 -17.52 17.34
C LYS A 311 17.96 -17.68 16.34
N TRP A 312 17.54 -16.57 15.76
CA TRP A 312 16.49 -16.55 14.75
C TRP A 312 17.08 -16.54 13.35
N THR A 313 16.45 -17.32 12.49
CA THR A 313 16.69 -17.34 11.05
C THR A 313 15.34 -17.26 10.36
N TYR A 314 15.33 -16.74 9.14
CA TYR A 314 14.16 -16.73 8.29
C TYR A 314 14.52 -17.31 6.92
N GLU A 315 13.54 -17.94 6.30
CA GLU A 315 13.64 -18.61 5.01
C GLU A 315 12.59 -17.98 4.08
N ARG A 316 13.03 -17.26 3.04
CA ARG A 316 12.15 -16.67 2.02
C ARG A 316 12.86 -16.38 0.71
N PHE A 317 12.10 -16.08 -0.35
CA PHE A 317 12.67 -15.43 -1.55
C PHE A 317 13.24 -14.05 -1.19
N ILE A 318 14.31 -13.66 -1.87
CA ILE A 318 14.90 -12.33 -1.67
C ILE A 318 13.85 -11.28 -2.04
N PHE A 319 13.37 -10.57 -1.04
CA PHE A 319 12.42 -9.49 -1.23
C PHE A 319 13.15 -8.26 -1.78
N LEU A 320 12.95 -7.99 -3.07
CA LEU A 320 13.31 -6.71 -3.66
C LEU A 320 12.11 -5.77 -3.43
N LYS A 321 12.36 -4.59 -2.83
CA LYS A 321 11.32 -3.59 -2.59
C LYS A 321 10.69 -3.08 -3.89
N ASP A 322 11.42 -3.18 -4.99
CA ASP A 322 10.98 -2.71 -6.30
C ASP A 322 10.19 -3.79 -7.06
N LYS A 323 9.30 -3.32 -7.93
CA LYS A 323 8.57 -4.18 -8.88
C LYS A 323 9.53 -5.00 -9.75
N ASN A 324 9.11 -6.21 -10.11
CA ASN A 324 9.97 -7.17 -10.79
C ASN A 324 10.11 -6.84 -12.29
N LYS A 325 11.34 -6.49 -12.69
CA LYS A 325 11.68 -6.15 -14.08
C LYS A 325 11.51 -7.32 -15.05
N TYR A 326 11.80 -8.54 -14.64
CA TYR A 326 11.64 -9.72 -15.51
C TYR A 326 10.16 -10.01 -15.81
N ILE A 327 9.28 -9.79 -14.83
CA ILE A 327 7.84 -9.89 -15.03
C ILE A 327 7.36 -8.73 -15.92
N GLY A 328 7.87 -7.52 -15.69
CA GLY A 328 7.59 -6.35 -16.53
C GLY A 328 7.94 -6.57 -18.00
N GLU A 329 9.14 -7.07 -18.28
CA GLU A 329 9.58 -7.43 -19.62
C GLU A 329 8.67 -8.49 -20.26
N LEU A 330 8.24 -9.51 -19.49
CA LEU A 330 7.32 -10.54 -19.97
C LEU A 330 5.96 -9.93 -20.35
N LEU A 331 5.34 -9.15 -19.47
CA LEU A 331 4.03 -8.55 -19.72
C LEU A 331 4.08 -7.53 -20.88
N LYS A 332 5.14 -6.70 -20.95
CA LYS A 332 5.36 -5.77 -22.07
C LYS A 332 5.51 -6.52 -23.40
N THR A 333 6.19 -7.67 -23.38
CA THR A 333 6.34 -8.54 -24.57
C THR A 333 5.01 -9.18 -24.98
N ILE A 334 4.18 -9.60 -24.02
CA ILE A 334 2.84 -10.14 -24.30
C ILE A 334 1.97 -9.07 -24.97
N ASP A 335 1.91 -7.86 -24.41
CA ASP A 335 1.16 -6.75 -25.00
C ASP A 335 1.62 -6.46 -26.42
N PHE A 336 2.93 -6.32 -26.60
CA PHE A 336 3.53 -6.06 -27.91
C PHE A 336 3.16 -7.11 -28.97
N ILE A 337 3.29 -8.40 -28.66
CA ILE A 337 3.01 -9.47 -29.63
C ILE A 337 1.50 -9.60 -29.86
N MET A 338 0.66 -9.48 -28.83
CA MET A 338 -0.79 -9.50 -29.03
C MET A 338 -1.26 -8.36 -29.92
N ARG A 339 -0.73 -7.14 -29.74
CA ARG A 339 -1.02 -6.01 -30.64
C ARG A 339 -0.66 -6.31 -32.09
N GLN A 340 0.43 -7.02 -32.35
CA GLN A 340 0.80 -7.43 -33.70
C GLN A 340 -0.17 -8.47 -34.28
N GLU A 341 -0.53 -9.50 -33.52
CA GLU A 341 -1.45 -10.55 -33.99
C GLU A 341 -2.90 -10.04 -34.18
N TYR A 342 -3.26 -8.93 -33.51
CA TYR A 342 -4.56 -8.25 -33.65
C TYR A 342 -4.54 -7.09 -34.67
N ASP A 343 -3.42 -6.85 -35.36
CA ASP A 343 -3.22 -5.68 -36.25
C ASP A 343 -3.58 -4.34 -35.57
N PHE A 344 -3.24 -4.19 -34.29
CA PHE A 344 -3.59 -3.02 -33.49
C PHE A 344 -2.73 -1.80 -33.87
N LYS A 345 -3.39 -0.65 -34.08
CA LYS A 345 -2.75 0.55 -34.68
C LYS A 345 -1.64 1.16 -33.84
N SER A 346 -1.77 1.20 -32.51
CA SER A 346 -0.74 1.79 -31.64
C SER A 346 0.36 0.76 -31.37
N THR A 347 1.59 1.09 -31.75
CA THR A 347 2.74 0.20 -31.58
C THR A 347 3.43 0.47 -30.24
N LEU A 348 3.85 -0.62 -29.59
CA LEU A 348 4.67 -0.59 -28.37
C LEU A 348 6.11 -0.92 -28.77
N LYS A 349 7.10 -0.30 -28.14
CA LYS A 349 8.52 -0.65 -28.37
C LYS A 349 8.98 -1.66 -27.33
N VAL A 350 9.64 -2.73 -27.78
CA VAL A 350 10.32 -3.73 -26.94
C VAL A 350 11.72 -3.95 -27.51
N ASP A 351 12.75 -3.66 -26.72
CA ASP A 351 14.15 -3.67 -27.19
C ASP A 351 14.61 -5.05 -27.65
N LYS A 352 14.32 -6.08 -26.84
CA LYS A 352 14.76 -7.45 -27.11
C LYS A 352 13.71 -8.46 -26.71
N VAL A 353 13.15 -9.11 -27.71
CA VAL A 353 12.22 -10.23 -27.51
C VAL A 353 13.01 -11.54 -27.41
N ILE A 354 12.82 -12.26 -26.30
CA ILE A 354 13.39 -13.60 -26.12
C ILE A 354 12.63 -14.58 -27.02
N LYS A 355 13.34 -15.30 -27.90
CA LYS A 355 12.72 -16.21 -28.88
C LYS A 355 11.73 -17.21 -28.27
N VAL A 356 12.08 -17.81 -27.14
CA VAL A 356 11.19 -18.74 -26.42
C VAL A 356 9.90 -18.06 -25.98
N TYR A 357 9.97 -16.81 -25.51
CA TYR A 357 8.78 -16.05 -25.13
C TYR A 357 7.95 -15.74 -26.38
N GLN A 358 8.59 -15.30 -27.46
CA GLN A 358 7.92 -15.04 -28.73
C GLN A 358 7.15 -16.26 -29.24
N ASP A 359 7.81 -17.42 -29.32
CA ASP A 359 7.23 -18.65 -29.87
C ASP A 359 6.00 -19.08 -29.05
N ILE A 360 6.09 -19.01 -27.72
CA ILE A 360 4.98 -19.37 -26.81
C ILE A 360 3.84 -18.35 -26.91
N ILE A 361 4.14 -17.04 -26.86
CA ILE A 361 3.12 -15.99 -26.92
C ILE A 361 2.36 -16.07 -28.25
N GLN A 362 3.07 -16.17 -29.39
CA GLN A 362 2.42 -16.31 -30.70
C GLN A 362 1.57 -17.59 -30.80
N LYS A 363 2.05 -18.71 -30.26
CA LYS A 363 1.29 -19.96 -30.23
C LYS A 363 -0.01 -19.80 -29.45
N VAL A 364 0.05 -19.25 -28.23
CA VAL A 364 -1.13 -19.07 -27.36
C VAL A 364 -2.11 -18.07 -27.97
N THR A 365 -1.63 -16.90 -28.44
CA THR A 365 -2.47 -15.87 -29.04
C THR A 365 -3.18 -16.34 -30.31
N ARG A 366 -2.45 -17.00 -31.23
CA ARG A 366 -3.07 -17.55 -32.45
C ARG A 366 -4.07 -18.65 -32.14
N GLY A 367 -3.79 -19.51 -31.16
CA GLY A 367 -4.75 -20.50 -30.69
C GLY A 367 -6.06 -19.87 -30.20
N LEU A 368 -5.97 -18.80 -29.41
CA LEU A 368 -7.14 -18.04 -28.96
C LEU A 368 -7.93 -17.43 -30.12
N LEU A 369 -7.24 -16.79 -31.07
CA LEU A 369 -7.88 -16.19 -32.25
C LEU A 369 -8.55 -17.24 -33.15
N GLU A 370 -7.92 -18.39 -33.35
CA GLU A 370 -8.49 -19.51 -34.08
C GLU A 370 -9.74 -20.06 -33.39
N ASP A 371 -9.72 -20.20 -32.07
CA ASP A 371 -10.87 -20.70 -31.32
C ASP A 371 -12.03 -19.70 -31.30
N LYS A 372 -11.73 -18.39 -31.24
CA LYS A 372 -12.73 -17.33 -31.46
C LYS A 372 -13.33 -17.42 -32.86
N LYS A 373 -12.50 -17.63 -33.89
CA LYS A 373 -12.96 -17.82 -35.27
C LYS A 373 -13.84 -19.06 -35.40
N LYS A 374 -13.47 -20.19 -34.80
CA LYS A 374 -14.29 -21.42 -34.81
C LYS A 374 -15.64 -21.22 -34.10
N LYS A 375 -15.66 -20.47 -32.99
CA LYS A 375 -16.89 -20.13 -32.25
C LYS A 375 -17.78 -19.13 -33.00
N SER A 376 -17.21 -18.27 -33.83
CA SER A 376 -17.96 -17.29 -34.62
C SER A 376 -18.47 -17.81 -35.97
N VAL A 377 -17.99 -18.96 -36.45
CA VAL A 377 -18.59 -19.64 -37.61
C VAL A 377 -20.00 -20.11 -37.21
N PRO A 378 -21.07 -19.59 -37.84
CA PRO A 378 -22.44 -19.97 -37.50
C PRO A 378 -22.64 -21.47 -37.74
N LYS A 379 -23.27 -22.16 -36.78
CA LYS A 379 -23.75 -23.53 -36.99
C LYS A 379 -24.81 -23.50 -38.09
N ILE A 380 -24.45 -23.94 -39.30
CA ILE A 380 -25.39 -24.04 -40.42
C ILE A 380 -26.26 -25.29 -40.18
N GLU A 381 -27.43 -25.11 -39.57
CA GLU A 381 -28.49 -26.12 -39.59
C GLU A 381 -29.21 -26.07 -40.94
N ILE A 382 -28.89 -27.02 -41.82
CA ILE A 382 -29.61 -27.20 -43.08
C ILE A 382 -30.90 -27.95 -42.79
N ASP A 383 -32.03 -27.25 -42.85
CA ASP A 383 -33.35 -27.84 -42.76
C ASP A 383 -33.68 -28.63 -44.04
N ILE A 384 -33.46 -29.95 -43.99
CA ILE A 384 -33.68 -30.89 -45.10
C ILE A 384 -35.17 -30.95 -45.50
N SER A 385 -36.10 -30.52 -44.65
CA SER A 385 -37.53 -30.49 -45.00
C SER A 385 -37.85 -29.43 -46.08
N LYS A 386 -37.05 -28.36 -46.16
CA LYS A 386 -37.22 -27.27 -47.15
C LYS A 386 -36.65 -27.61 -48.53
N LEU A 387 -35.83 -28.65 -48.64
CA LEU A 387 -35.21 -29.09 -49.90
C LEU A 387 -36.24 -29.56 -50.94
N GLN A 388 -37.35 -30.16 -50.50
CA GLN A 388 -38.45 -30.55 -51.39
C GLN A 388 -39.20 -29.33 -51.95
N THR A 389 -39.43 -28.31 -51.11
CA THR A 389 -40.05 -27.06 -51.53
C THR A 389 -39.18 -26.32 -52.54
N ILE A 390 -37.87 -26.24 -52.29
CA ILE A 390 -36.91 -25.63 -53.23
C ILE A 390 -36.91 -26.37 -54.58
N ARG A 391 -36.92 -27.71 -54.57
CA ARG A 391 -37.02 -28.52 -55.81
C ARG A 391 -38.33 -28.28 -56.56
N ARG A 392 -39.45 -28.16 -55.85
CA ARG A 392 -40.76 -27.86 -56.45
C ARG A 392 -40.79 -26.47 -57.07
N THR A 393 -40.31 -25.45 -56.36
CA THR A 393 -40.28 -24.07 -56.86
C THR A 393 -39.36 -23.93 -58.07
N ALA A 394 -38.20 -24.60 -58.07
CA ALA A 394 -37.31 -24.63 -59.23
C ALA A 394 -37.98 -25.28 -60.47
N LEU A 395 -38.75 -26.35 -60.28
CA LEU A 395 -39.51 -27.01 -61.34
C LEU A 395 -40.62 -26.10 -61.89
N GLU A 396 -41.33 -25.38 -61.02
CA GLU A 396 -42.35 -24.40 -61.41
C GLU A 396 -41.75 -23.22 -62.19
N THR A 397 -40.59 -22.72 -61.77
CA THR A 397 -39.87 -21.66 -62.50
C THR A 397 -39.40 -22.17 -63.86
N GLN A 398 -38.87 -23.39 -63.94
CA GLN A 398 -38.48 -24.03 -65.20
C GLN A 398 -39.67 -24.13 -66.16
N ASN A 399 -40.82 -24.62 -65.68
CA ASN A 399 -42.03 -24.76 -66.49
C ASN A 399 -42.60 -23.42 -66.96
N LYS A 400 -42.42 -22.34 -66.19
CA LYS A 400 -42.81 -20.98 -66.59
C LYS A 400 -41.88 -20.34 -67.63
N LEU A 401 -40.63 -20.81 -67.71
CA LEU A 401 -39.64 -20.33 -68.70
C LEU A 401 -39.67 -21.13 -70.00
N ILE A 402 -40.38 -22.26 -70.05
CA ILE A 402 -40.68 -22.98 -71.29
C ILE A 402 -41.86 -22.26 -71.96
N VAL A 403 -41.54 -21.34 -72.88
CA VAL A 403 -42.51 -20.72 -73.78
C VAL A 403 -42.49 -21.49 -75.10
N GLU A 404 -43.65 -22.01 -75.52
CA GLU A 404 -43.86 -22.49 -76.89
C GLU A 404 -43.91 -21.29 -77.84
N ASP A 405 -43.16 -21.39 -78.94
CA ASP A 405 -42.76 -20.30 -79.82
C ASP A 405 -43.87 -19.48 -80.50
N ALA A 406 -43.46 -18.24 -80.82
CA ALA A 406 -43.92 -17.33 -81.86
C ALA A 406 -45.14 -16.43 -81.58
N GLU A 407 -44.86 -15.15 -81.25
CA GLU A 407 -45.09 -14.04 -82.20
C GLU A 407 -44.44 -12.71 -81.79
N LYS A 408 -43.67 -12.18 -82.74
CA LYS A 408 -43.38 -10.76 -83.07
C LYS A 408 -42.99 -9.76 -81.96
N ILE A 409 -41.70 -9.44 -82.04
CA ILE A 409 -41.02 -8.22 -81.59
C ILE A 409 -41.80 -6.95 -81.98
N MET A 410 -42.06 -6.07 -81.01
CA MET A 410 -42.20 -4.62 -81.24
C MET A 410 -41.48 -3.87 -80.12
N ILE A 411 -40.48 -3.07 -80.51
CA ILE A 411 -39.80 -2.07 -79.68
C ILE A 411 -40.45 -0.72 -80.00
N PRO A 412 -40.82 0.07 -78.98
CA PRO A 412 -40.63 1.51 -79.08
C PRO A 412 -39.76 2.05 -77.94
N GLU A 413 -38.89 2.97 -78.31
CA GLU A 413 -37.94 3.72 -77.49
C GLU A 413 -38.61 4.99 -76.87
N PRO A 414 -37.91 5.82 -76.06
CA PRO A 414 -38.33 6.26 -74.74
C PRO A 414 -38.91 7.69 -74.72
N VAL A 415 -39.71 8.05 -73.70
CA VAL A 415 -40.00 9.45 -73.36
C VAL A 415 -40.05 9.68 -71.85
N ALA A 416 -39.48 10.83 -71.49
CA ALA A 416 -39.20 11.37 -70.17
C ALA A 416 -40.41 11.93 -69.40
N ASP A 417 -40.07 12.29 -68.16
CA ASP A 417 -40.59 13.39 -67.34
C ASP A 417 -41.86 13.21 -66.47
N ARG A 418 -41.57 13.25 -65.16
CA ARG A 418 -42.08 14.19 -64.14
C ARG A 418 -43.59 14.29 -63.88
N ALA A 419 -43.90 14.10 -62.59
CA ALA A 419 -44.62 15.00 -61.67
C ALA A 419 -45.56 14.17 -60.76
N ILE A 420 -45.24 14.04 -59.46
CA ILE A 420 -45.72 14.87 -58.33
C ILE A 420 -47.16 14.52 -57.92
N GLN A 421 -47.29 13.80 -56.78
CA GLN A 421 -48.02 14.12 -55.52
C GLN A 421 -49.56 14.15 -55.63
N ALA A 422 -50.39 13.89 -54.62
CA ALA A 422 -50.29 13.63 -53.17
C ALA A 422 -51.64 12.99 -52.74
N ASP A 423 -51.71 12.48 -51.51
CA ASP A 423 -52.75 12.81 -50.50
C ASP A 423 -52.41 12.03 -49.21
N THR A 424 -51.89 12.65 -48.14
CA THR A 424 -52.46 13.59 -47.15
C THR A 424 -53.36 12.91 -46.11
N GLU A 425 -52.96 12.99 -44.84
CA GLU A 425 -53.76 13.30 -43.62
C GLU A 425 -52.79 13.20 -42.42
N ALA A 426 -52.20 14.30 -41.93
CA ALA A 426 -52.74 15.38 -41.07
C ALA A 426 -52.98 14.96 -39.62
N GLN A 427 -52.20 15.55 -38.69
CA GLN A 427 -52.68 16.33 -37.53
C GLN A 427 -51.48 16.82 -36.70
N THR A 428 -51.13 18.11 -36.83
CA THR A 428 -51.43 19.25 -35.92
C THR A 428 -50.59 19.21 -34.65
N ASP A 429 -49.55 20.04 -34.58
CA ASP A 429 -49.53 21.40 -33.95
C ASP A 429 -48.97 21.24 -32.51
N THR A 430 -48.12 22.07 -31.94
CA THR A 430 -48.06 23.54 -31.98
C THR A 430 -46.65 23.97 -31.52
N GLU A 431 -46.03 24.88 -32.28
CA GLU A 431 -45.35 26.14 -31.89
C GLU A 431 -44.59 26.26 -30.54
N ALA A 432 -43.55 27.08 -30.39
CA ALA A 432 -42.70 27.90 -31.26
C ALA A 432 -41.64 28.50 -30.30
N GLN A 433 -40.40 28.65 -30.76
CA GLN A 433 -39.68 29.93 -30.96
C GLN A 433 -39.50 30.83 -29.72
N ALA A 434 -38.42 31.56 -29.56
CA ALA A 434 -37.13 31.67 -30.22
C ALA A 434 -36.39 32.81 -29.47
N ASP A 435 -35.06 32.86 -29.64
CA ASP A 435 -34.25 34.07 -29.86
C ASP A 435 -34.25 35.15 -28.78
N THR A 436 -33.17 35.86 -28.45
CA THR A 436 -31.78 36.09 -28.90
C THR A 436 -31.22 37.03 -27.78
N ALA A 437 -29.96 37.36 -27.55
CA ALA A 437 -28.79 37.60 -28.39
C ALA A 437 -27.57 37.82 -27.46
N THR A 438 -26.37 37.51 -27.95
CA THR A 438 -25.05 38.15 -27.64
C THR A 438 -24.52 38.05 -26.19
N GLN A 439 -23.26 37.73 -25.89
CA GLN A 439 -21.98 38.01 -26.56
C GLN A 439 -20.86 37.22 -25.83
N ALA A 440 -19.80 36.85 -26.56
CA ALA A 440 -18.45 36.52 -26.06
C ALA A 440 -18.27 35.37 -25.06
N ASP A 441 -17.76 34.22 -25.53
CA ASP A 441 -16.46 33.71 -25.07
C ASP A 441 -15.93 32.62 -26.02
N ALA A 442 -14.66 32.76 -26.37
CA ALA A 442 -13.84 31.75 -27.02
C ALA A 442 -13.17 30.89 -25.93
N ALA A 443 -12.81 29.63 -26.27
CA ALA A 443 -12.08 28.65 -25.44
C ALA A 443 -12.97 27.94 -24.37
N SER A 444 -12.96 26.64 -24.12
CA SER A 444 -12.15 25.51 -24.60
C SER A 444 -12.87 24.18 -24.27
N GLN A 445 -12.46 23.13 -24.97
CA GLN A 445 -12.83 21.74 -24.73
C GLN A 445 -12.59 21.32 -23.27
N LYS A 446 -13.48 20.48 -22.75
CA LYS A 446 -13.40 19.88 -21.41
C LYS A 446 -12.06 19.16 -21.20
N ASP A 447 -11.29 19.66 -20.23
CA ASP A 447 -10.04 19.08 -19.74
C ASP A 447 -10.24 17.66 -19.19
N ALA A 448 -9.63 16.66 -19.83
CA ALA A 448 -9.62 15.28 -19.34
C ALA A 448 -8.57 15.04 -18.23
N ALA A 449 -7.69 16.02 -17.95
CA ALA A 449 -6.53 15.87 -17.07
C ALA A 449 -6.49 16.82 -15.86
N ASN A 450 -7.54 17.62 -15.60
CA ASN A 450 -7.61 18.60 -14.50
C ASN A 450 -6.37 19.52 -14.37
N LEU A 451 -5.67 19.78 -15.48
CA LEU A 451 -4.51 20.68 -15.52
C LEU A 451 -5.00 22.12 -15.48
N SER A 452 -4.31 22.96 -14.70
CA SER A 452 -4.49 24.41 -14.76
C SER A 452 -3.99 24.96 -16.10
N SER A 453 -4.45 26.15 -16.48
CA SER A 453 -4.06 26.79 -17.75
C SER A 453 -2.53 26.92 -17.90
N ILE A 454 -1.82 27.17 -16.80
CA ILE A 454 -0.35 27.30 -16.79
C ILE A 454 0.32 25.93 -16.96
N GLU A 455 -0.19 24.89 -16.31
CA GLU A 455 0.33 23.51 -16.45
C GLU A 455 0.11 22.98 -17.87
N TYR A 456 -1.05 23.29 -18.46
CA TYR A 456 -1.37 22.93 -19.83
C TYR A 456 -0.45 23.62 -20.84
N GLU A 457 -0.18 24.91 -20.64
CA GLU A 457 0.74 25.69 -21.49
C GLU A 457 2.19 25.22 -21.34
N PHE A 458 2.62 24.88 -20.12
CA PHE A 458 3.92 24.28 -19.85
C PHE A 458 4.07 22.93 -20.56
N MET A 459 3.06 22.06 -20.51
CA MET A 459 3.05 20.78 -21.21
C MET A 459 3.09 20.94 -22.74
N LYS A 460 2.39 21.95 -23.29
CA LYS A 460 2.51 22.30 -24.71
C LYS A 460 3.93 22.75 -25.06
N CYS A 461 4.60 23.53 -24.20
CA CYS A 461 5.99 23.91 -24.45
C CYS A 461 6.93 22.70 -24.50
N LEU A 462 6.78 21.73 -23.60
CA LEU A 462 7.60 20.52 -23.60
C LEU A 462 7.31 19.61 -24.82
N LEU A 463 6.03 19.41 -25.18
CA LEU A 463 5.64 18.55 -26.31
C LEU A 463 6.07 19.09 -27.69
N TYR A 464 6.18 20.41 -27.82
CA TYR A 464 6.54 21.08 -29.08
C TYR A 464 7.95 21.70 -29.06
N GLY A 465 8.74 21.46 -28.02
CA GLY A 465 10.11 21.97 -27.90
C GLY A 465 10.22 23.49 -27.87
N LYS A 466 9.24 24.19 -27.28
CA LYS A 466 9.25 25.65 -27.11
C LYS A 466 9.88 26.05 -25.78
N ASP A 467 10.45 27.25 -25.72
CA ASP A 467 11.01 27.79 -24.48
C ASP A 467 9.91 28.05 -23.44
N TYR A 468 10.10 27.53 -22.23
CA TYR A 468 9.20 27.69 -21.09
C TYR A 468 9.73 28.69 -20.05
N SER A 469 10.93 29.26 -20.27
CA SER A 469 11.62 30.14 -19.32
C SER A 469 10.80 31.40 -18.97
N ASP A 470 10.12 31.99 -19.95
CA ASP A 470 9.31 33.19 -19.77
C ASP A 470 8.00 32.89 -19.01
N LEU A 471 7.42 31.70 -19.22
CA LEU A 471 6.21 31.24 -18.52
C LEU A 471 6.48 31.06 -17.01
N ILE A 472 7.62 30.49 -16.65
CA ILE A 472 8.02 30.28 -15.25
C ILE A 472 8.32 31.61 -14.55
N LYS A 473 9.10 32.49 -15.20
CA LYS A 473 9.51 33.78 -14.62
C LYS A 473 8.34 34.74 -14.42
N SER A 474 7.38 34.79 -15.36
CA SER A 474 6.22 35.68 -15.28
C SER A 474 5.22 35.27 -14.20
N ASN A 475 5.13 33.97 -13.88
CA ASN A 475 4.21 33.44 -12.87
C ASN A 475 4.88 33.16 -11.50
N GLY A 476 6.19 33.37 -11.37
CA GLY A 476 6.92 33.18 -10.11
C GLY A 476 6.93 31.74 -9.58
N LEU A 477 6.85 30.76 -10.49
CA LEU A 477 6.72 29.34 -10.14
C LEU A 477 8.08 28.67 -9.96
N MET A 478 8.17 27.71 -9.05
CA MET A 478 9.34 26.85 -8.89
C MET A 478 9.16 25.62 -9.79
N LEU A 479 10.12 25.36 -10.69
CA LEU A 479 10.01 24.33 -11.72
C LEU A 479 9.73 22.93 -11.16
N SER A 480 10.37 22.55 -10.05
CA SER A 480 10.10 21.27 -9.37
C SER A 480 8.67 21.16 -8.87
N VAL A 481 8.10 22.21 -8.28
CA VAL A 481 6.72 22.21 -7.76
C VAL A 481 5.71 22.10 -8.90
N LEU A 482 5.98 22.75 -10.04
CA LEU A 482 5.13 22.65 -11.23
C LEU A 482 5.12 21.23 -11.80
N ILE A 483 6.29 20.60 -11.89
CA ILE A 483 6.42 19.22 -12.40
C ILE A 483 5.80 18.22 -11.44
N ASP A 484 6.00 18.37 -10.13
CA ASP A 484 5.38 17.51 -9.12
C ASP A 484 3.86 17.61 -9.19
N SER A 485 3.31 18.83 -9.33
CA SER A 485 1.86 19.06 -9.49
C SER A 485 1.30 18.45 -10.79
N ILE A 486 2.02 18.58 -11.91
CA ILE A 486 1.63 17.96 -13.19
C ILE A 486 1.68 16.44 -13.08
N ASN A 487 2.78 15.89 -12.55
CA ASN A 487 2.92 14.46 -12.36
C ASN A 487 1.82 13.93 -11.43
N GLU A 488 1.51 14.60 -10.32
CA GLU A 488 0.41 14.21 -9.41
C GLU A 488 -0.95 14.15 -10.13
N LYS A 489 -1.28 15.16 -10.94
CA LYS A 489 -2.55 15.22 -11.68
C LYS A 489 -2.64 14.20 -12.82
N ILE A 490 -1.53 13.96 -13.50
CA ILE A 490 -1.44 13.03 -14.62
C ILE A 490 -1.22 11.58 -14.12
N PHE A 491 -0.80 11.40 -12.86
CA PHE A 491 -0.61 10.10 -12.23
C PHE A 491 -1.91 9.29 -12.20
N ASP A 492 -3.06 9.92 -12.01
CA ASP A 492 -4.34 9.21 -12.06
C ASP A 492 -4.64 8.61 -13.45
N ILE A 493 -4.04 9.15 -14.51
CA ILE A 493 -4.24 8.71 -15.90
C ILE A 493 -3.19 7.67 -16.31
N PHE A 494 -1.93 7.90 -15.98
CA PHE A 494 -0.80 7.08 -16.43
C PHE A 494 -0.26 6.12 -15.36
N SER A 495 -0.58 6.39 -14.09
CA SER A 495 -0.05 5.73 -12.87
C SER A 495 1.47 5.56 -12.87
N ASP A 496 2.15 6.46 -13.58
CA ASP A 496 3.59 6.57 -13.67
C ASP A 496 3.96 8.05 -13.70
N THR A 497 5.21 8.34 -13.34
CA THR A 497 5.80 9.66 -13.48
C THR A 497 6.07 9.88 -14.96
N VAL A 498 5.51 10.95 -15.53
CA VAL A 498 5.56 11.22 -16.97
C VAL A 498 6.66 12.23 -17.32
N LEU A 499 6.95 13.12 -16.38
CA LEU A 499 8.00 14.14 -16.46
C LEU A 499 9.12 13.82 -15.47
N ILE A 500 10.36 13.75 -15.95
CA ILE A 500 11.55 13.51 -15.12
C ILE A 500 12.55 14.64 -15.30
N PHE A 501 13.44 14.83 -14.33
CA PHE A 501 14.58 15.74 -14.49
C PHE A 501 15.77 14.98 -15.08
N GLU A 502 16.28 15.45 -16.21
CA GLU A 502 17.62 15.10 -16.68
C GLU A 502 18.55 16.30 -16.41
N GLY A 503 19.25 16.24 -15.26
CA GLY A 503 20.05 17.37 -14.77
C GLY A 503 19.16 18.50 -14.24
N GLU A 504 19.24 19.69 -14.86
CA GLU A 504 18.44 20.87 -14.49
C GLU A 504 17.21 21.08 -15.40
N ASN A 505 17.05 20.25 -16.44
CA ASN A 505 15.96 20.38 -17.41
C ASN A 505 14.92 19.26 -17.24
N PRO A 506 13.63 19.57 -17.40
CA PRO A 506 12.59 18.56 -17.43
C PRO A 506 12.51 17.90 -18.80
N GLU A 507 12.47 16.57 -18.81
CA GLU A 507 12.29 15.75 -19.99
C GLU A 507 11.04 14.89 -19.88
N LEU A 508 10.43 14.66 -21.04
CA LEU A 508 9.27 13.81 -21.21
C LEU A 508 9.74 12.38 -21.47
N ILE A 509 9.18 11.40 -20.76
CA ILE A 509 9.46 10.00 -21.07
C ILE A 509 8.86 9.65 -22.44
N GLU A 510 9.71 9.23 -23.39
CA GLU A 510 9.34 8.95 -24.79
C GLU A 510 8.15 7.98 -24.93
N ASP A 511 8.03 7.01 -24.01
CA ASP A 511 6.95 6.00 -24.00
C ASP A 511 5.54 6.63 -23.88
N TYR A 512 5.42 7.86 -23.35
CA TYR A 512 4.13 8.54 -23.13
C TYR A 512 3.87 9.72 -24.09
N GLU A 513 4.83 10.10 -24.94
CA GLU A 513 4.73 11.30 -25.78
C GLU A 513 3.53 11.25 -26.75
N ALA A 514 3.31 10.10 -27.40
CA ALA A 514 2.21 9.93 -28.34
C ALA A 514 0.83 10.03 -27.66
N GLU A 515 0.72 9.52 -26.43
CA GLU A 515 -0.52 9.52 -25.66
C GLU A 515 -0.82 10.90 -25.06
N LEU A 516 0.21 11.63 -24.64
CA LEU A 516 0.09 13.00 -24.14
C LEU A 516 -0.33 13.99 -25.22
N LYS A 517 0.14 13.81 -26.46
CA LYS A 517 -0.32 14.65 -27.60
C LYS A 517 -1.82 14.53 -27.82
N GLU A 518 -2.44 13.38 -27.56
CA GLU A 518 -3.90 13.24 -27.71
C GLU A 518 -4.70 13.89 -26.58
N ILE A 519 -4.09 14.06 -25.40
CA ILE A 519 -4.73 14.66 -24.20
C ILE A 519 -4.55 16.18 -24.17
N ILE A 520 -3.43 16.69 -24.71
CA ILE A 520 -3.01 18.09 -24.59
C ILE A 520 -3.20 18.90 -25.89
N VAL A 521 -3.72 18.31 -26.98
CA VAL A 521 -3.99 19.06 -28.23
C VAL A 521 -5.18 20.00 -28.08
#